data_AF-A0A6P8XVK6-F1
#
_entry.id   AF-A0A6P8XVK6-F1
#
_cell.length_a   1.000
_cell.length_b   1.000
_cell.length_c   1.000
_cell.angle_alpha   90.00
_cell.angle_beta   90.00
_cell.angle_gamma   90.00
#
_symmetry.space_group_name_H-M   'P 1'
#
loop_
_entity.id
_entity.type
_entity.pdbx_description
1 polymer ?
#
loop_
_entity_poly.entity_id
_entity_poly.type
_entity_poly.pdbx_seq_one_letter_code
_entity_poly.pdbx_strand_id
1 'polypeptide(L)'
;MCFVRLQTSLRIASNQILRCASQSPGKVLITTPKVAITDGSLNYLLVSIYIHGETLFARTLVRGHKDSHKSLFENFKNDMAEVGLCTKPLGGGMMEVNDKARTIKIKGACQTFGKADHYKAKEILKSFKKYENYKISVRS
;
A
#
# COMPACT_ATOMS: atom_id res chain seq x y z
N MET A 1 -49.30 7.86 43.15
CA MET A 1 -48.82 8.76 42.07
C MET A 1 -47.64 8.09 41.38
N CYS A 2 -47.80 7.77 40.09
CA CYS A 2 -46.82 7.03 39.29
C CYS A 2 -45.61 7.92 38.95
N PHE A 3 -44.41 7.45 39.26
CA PHE A 3 -43.17 8.03 38.76
C PHE A 3 -42.62 7.15 37.62
N VAL A 4 -42.64 7.71 36.42
CA VAL A 4 -41.99 7.16 35.22
C VAL A 4 -40.49 7.49 35.30
N ARG A 5 -39.61 6.50 35.13
CA ARG A 5 -38.20 6.75 34.82
C ARG A 5 -37.72 5.79 33.73
N LEU A 6 -37.39 6.40 32.59
CA LEU A 6 -36.97 5.76 31.36
C LEU A 6 -35.76 4.84 31.57
N GLN A 7 -35.88 3.60 31.09
CA GLN A 7 -34.74 2.73 30.80
C GLN A 7 -34.04 3.22 29.54
N THR A 8 -32.75 3.56 29.64
CA THR A 8 -31.81 3.48 28.51
C THR A 8 -30.44 3.09 29.04
N SER A 9 -30.09 1.83 28.89
CA SER A 9 -28.70 1.40 28.93
C SER A 9 -28.42 0.67 27.62
N LEU A 10 -27.63 1.32 26.77
CA LEU A 10 -27.18 0.82 25.48
C LEU A 10 -26.47 -0.52 25.67
N ARG A 11 -26.97 -1.57 25.00
CA ARG A 11 -26.20 -2.77 24.74
C ARG A 11 -25.29 -2.53 23.54
N ILE A 12 -24.02 -2.24 23.79
CA ILE A 12 -22.96 -2.37 22.80
C ILE A 12 -22.32 -3.75 23.02
N ALA A 13 -22.66 -4.70 22.16
CA ALA A 13 -21.97 -5.99 22.09
C ALA A 13 -21.92 -6.44 20.63
N SER A 14 -20.84 -6.01 19.97
CA SER A 14 -20.00 -6.80 19.06
C SER A 14 -20.67 -7.91 18.25
N ASN A 15 -21.33 -7.55 17.15
CA ASN A 15 -21.55 -8.48 16.04
C ASN A 15 -20.24 -8.64 15.24
N GLN A 16 -19.40 -9.60 15.63
CA GLN A 16 -18.45 -10.22 14.70
C GLN A 16 -19.23 -11.19 13.81
N ILE A 17 -19.87 -10.67 12.76
CA ILE A 17 -20.59 -11.49 11.78
C ILE A 17 -20.26 -10.96 10.37
N LEU A 18 -19.81 -11.89 9.51
CA LEU A 18 -19.67 -11.84 8.04
C LEU A 18 -18.48 -11.06 7.43
N ARG A 19 -17.34 -11.74 7.27
CA ARG A 19 -16.42 -11.49 6.15
C ARG A 19 -16.63 -12.56 5.06
N CYS A 20 -17.77 -12.50 4.39
CA CYS A 20 -17.95 -13.00 3.02
C CYS A 20 -18.59 -11.89 2.18
N ALA A 21 -17.94 -10.72 2.16
CA ALA A 21 -18.24 -9.75 1.11
C ALA A 21 -17.36 -10.14 -0.07
N SER A 22 -17.96 -10.77 -1.09
CA SER A 22 -17.39 -10.85 -2.44
C SER A 22 -17.22 -9.42 -2.98
N GLN A 23 -16.18 -8.73 -2.52
CA GLN A 23 -15.84 -7.43 -3.09
C GLN A 23 -15.38 -7.67 -4.52
N SER A 24 -15.99 -6.96 -5.46
CA SER A 24 -15.57 -7.05 -6.85
C SER A 24 -14.09 -6.65 -6.96
N PRO A 25 -13.29 -7.33 -7.80
CA PRO A 25 -11.86 -7.02 -7.95
C PRO A 25 -11.62 -5.55 -8.30
N GLY A 26 -12.54 -4.93 -9.06
CA GLY A 26 -12.51 -3.49 -9.36
C GLY A 26 -12.65 -2.58 -8.12
N LYS A 27 -13.51 -2.94 -7.16
CA LYS A 27 -13.63 -2.18 -5.91
C LYS A 27 -12.36 -2.26 -5.08
N VAL A 28 -11.76 -3.45 -4.99
CA VAL A 28 -10.49 -3.66 -4.29
C VAL A 28 -9.38 -2.87 -4.97
N LEU A 29 -9.29 -2.92 -6.30
CA LEU A 29 -8.31 -2.18 -7.09
C LEU A 29 -8.28 -0.69 -6.73
N ILE A 30 -9.44 -0.05 -6.54
CA ILE A 30 -9.55 1.37 -6.19
C ILE A 30 -9.23 1.62 -4.71
N THR A 31 -9.73 0.75 -3.84
CA THR A 31 -9.64 0.88 -2.37
C THR A 31 -8.21 0.64 -1.87
N THR A 32 -7.43 -0.20 -2.55
CA THR A 32 -6.03 -0.49 -2.18
C THR A 32 -5.21 0.80 -2.11
N PRO A 33 -4.49 1.06 -1.00
CA PRO A 33 -3.68 2.27 -0.85
C PRO A 33 -2.52 2.25 -1.86
N LYS A 34 -2.30 3.36 -2.59
CA LYS A 34 -1.17 3.42 -3.55
C LYS A 34 0.19 3.41 -2.87
N VAL A 35 0.32 3.95 -1.66
CA VAL A 35 1.58 3.99 -0.91
C VAL A 35 1.38 3.28 0.42
N ALA A 36 2.25 2.30 0.69
CA ALA A 36 2.38 1.66 2.00
C ALA A 36 3.87 1.48 2.29
N ILE A 37 4.41 2.31 3.18
CA ILE A 37 5.82 2.35 3.57
C ILE A 37 5.93 2.56 5.08
N THR A 38 6.98 2.01 5.68
CA THR A 38 7.32 2.19 7.10
C THR A 38 8.45 3.20 7.25
N ASP A 39 8.73 3.64 8.48
CA ASP A 39 9.87 4.49 8.79
C ASP A 39 11.19 3.70 8.87
N GLY A 40 12.29 4.38 8.55
CA GLY A 40 13.64 3.83 8.61
C GLY A 40 14.19 3.41 7.24
N SER A 41 15.19 2.54 7.26
CA SER A 41 15.79 1.96 6.05
C SER A 41 15.01 0.71 5.66
N LEU A 42 14.47 0.69 4.44
CA LEU A 42 13.62 -0.38 3.93
C LEU A 42 13.84 -0.64 2.44
N ASN A 43 13.58 -1.87 2.04
CA ASN A 43 13.52 -2.24 0.63
C ASN A 43 12.15 -1.86 0.08
N TYR A 44 12.13 -1.37 -1.16
CA TYR A 44 10.89 -0.99 -1.80
C TYR A 44 10.73 -1.61 -3.17
N LEU A 45 9.47 -1.77 -3.56
CA LEU A 45 9.04 -2.25 -4.86
C LEU A 45 8.02 -1.30 -5.47
N LEU A 46 8.17 -1.10 -6.76
CA LEU A 46 7.16 -0.49 -7.61
C LEU A 46 6.38 -1.64 -8.27
N VAL A 47 5.09 -1.72 -8.01
CA VAL A 47 4.24 -2.83 -8.46
C VAL A 47 3.03 -2.29 -9.19
N SER A 48 2.70 -2.88 -10.32
CA SER A 48 1.45 -2.61 -11.04
C SER A 48 0.41 -3.66 -10.70
N ILE A 49 -0.77 -3.23 -10.28
CA ILE A 49 -1.93 -4.11 -10.06
C ILE A 49 -2.97 -3.89 -11.15
N TYR A 50 -3.62 -4.95 -11.60
CA TYR A 50 -4.63 -4.91 -12.66
C TYR A 50 -5.58 -6.12 -12.54
N ILE A 51 -6.74 -6.02 -13.15
CA ILE A 51 -7.70 -7.13 -13.23
C ILE A 51 -7.28 -8.02 -14.41
N HIS A 52 -7.42 -9.34 -14.28
CA HIS A 52 -7.08 -10.26 -15.36
C HIS A 52 -7.88 -9.91 -16.64
N GLY A 53 -7.20 -9.72 -17.77
CA GLY A 53 -7.81 -9.28 -19.02
C GLY A 53 -7.99 -7.77 -19.19
N GLU A 54 -7.88 -6.97 -18.12
CA GLU A 54 -8.06 -5.51 -18.17
C GLU A 54 -6.80 -4.77 -17.69
N THR A 55 -5.80 -4.68 -18.56
CA THR A 55 -4.53 -3.99 -18.26
C THR A 55 -4.61 -2.48 -18.39
N LEU A 56 -5.65 -1.94 -19.03
CA LEU A 56 -5.81 -0.49 -19.25
C LEU A 56 -6.02 0.28 -17.94
N PHE A 57 -6.66 -0.34 -16.94
CA PHE A 57 -6.92 0.27 -15.64
C PHE A 57 -5.84 -0.06 -14.59
N ALA A 58 -4.65 -0.44 -15.05
CA ALA A 58 -3.57 -0.81 -14.14
C ALA A 58 -3.17 0.36 -13.23
N ARG A 59 -3.05 0.09 -11.92
CA ARG A 59 -2.60 1.07 -10.93
C ARG A 59 -1.19 0.73 -10.50
N THR A 60 -0.30 1.72 -10.55
CA THR A 60 1.04 1.61 -9.97
C THR A 60 1.01 1.96 -8.49
N LEU A 61 1.60 1.09 -7.68
CA LEU A 61 1.69 1.20 -6.23
C LEU A 61 3.15 1.19 -5.80
N VAL A 62 3.42 1.84 -4.68
CA VAL A 62 4.70 1.82 -3.97
C VAL A 62 4.50 1.02 -2.68
N ARG A 63 5.31 -0.04 -2.52
CA ARG A 63 5.34 -0.90 -1.34
C ARG A 63 6.74 -0.87 -0.75
N GLY A 64 6.85 -0.74 0.56
CA GLY A 64 8.14 -0.72 1.23
C GLY A 64 8.09 -1.41 2.59
N HIS A 65 9.05 -2.31 2.81
CA HIS A 65 9.19 -3.08 4.04
C HIS A 65 10.67 -3.44 4.31
N LYS A 66 10.99 -3.88 5.53
CA LYS A 66 12.36 -4.26 5.90
C LYS A 66 12.81 -5.60 5.28
N ASP A 67 11.87 -6.40 4.81
CA ASP A 67 12.15 -7.71 4.22
C ASP A 67 12.86 -7.62 2.87
N SER A 68 13.30 -8.78 2.35
CA SER A 68 13.83 -8.90 1.00
C SER A 68 12.79 -8.53 -0.05
N HIS A 69 13.23 -8.02 -1.22
CA HIS A 69 12.31 -7.72 -2.33
C HIS A 69 11.47 -8.94 -2.74
N LYS A 70 12.05 -10.14 -2.74
CA LYS A 70 11.33 -11.36 -3.12
C LYS A 70 10.21 -11.68 -2.14
N SER A 71 10.50 -11.71 -0.85
CA SER A 71 9.49 -11.98 0.19
C SER A 71 8.39 -10.92 0.18
N LEU A 72 8.75 -9.65 0.04
CA LEU A 72 7.79 -8.55 -0.05
C LEU A 72 6.85 -8.71 -1.26
N PHE A 73 7.40 -9.10 -2.42
CA PHE A 73 6.61 -9.29 -3.62
C PHE A 73 5.70 -10.52 -3.54
N GLU A 74 6.21 -11.66 -3.07
CA GLU A 74 5.42 -12.90 -2.97
C GLU A 74 4.26 -12.74 -2.00
N ASN A 75 4.49 -12.15 -0.82
CA ASN A 75 3.42 -11.86 0.13
C ASN A 75 2.35 -10.96 -0.49
N PHE A 76 2.78 -9.85 -1.11
CA PHE A 76 1.85 -8.93 -1.77
C PHE A 76 1.10 -9.57 -2.95
N LYS A 77 1.76 -10.44 -3.71
CA LYS A 77 1.15 -11.17 -4.83
C LYS A 77 0.09 -12.14 -4.33
N ASN A 78 0.35 -12.86 -3.25
CA ASN A 78 -0.62 -13.79 -2.65
C ASN A 78 -1.86 -13.04 -2.16
N ASP A 79 -1.67 -11.95 -1.42
CA ASP A 79 -2.78 -11.09 -0.95
C ASP A 79 -3.66 -10.57 -2.10
N MET A 80 -3.02 -10.18 -3.22
CA MET A 80 -3.73 -9.69 -4.41
C MET A 80 -4.37 -10.82 -5.22
N ALA A 81 -3.78 -12.01 -5.24
CA ALA A 81 -4.34 -13.17 -5.93
C ALA A 81 -5.63 -13.67 -5.25
N GLU A 82 -5.70 -13.63 -3.91
CA GLU A 82 -6.91 -13.98 -3.15
C GLU A 82 -8.11 -13.10 -3.52
N VAL A 83 -7.87 -11.84 -3.89
CA VAL A 83 -8.90 -10.89 -4.33
C VAL A 83 -9.13 -10.89 -5.85
N GLY A 84 -8.46 -11.78 -6.59
CA GLY A 84 -8.60 -11.91 -8.04
C GLY A 84 -7.88 -10.83 -8.86
N LEU A 85 -6.83 -10.20 -8.30
CA LEU A 85 -6.01 -9.22 -8.99
C LEU A 85 -4.67 -9.80 -9.42
N CYS A 86 -4.23 -9.42 -10.62
CA CYS A 86 -2.90 -9.74 -11.11
C CYS A 86 -1.91 -8.65 -10.71
N THR A 87 -0.68 -9.05 -10.37
CA THR A 87 0.39 -8.13 -10.01
C THR A 87 1.57 -8.30 -10.97
N LYS A 88 2.22 -7.18 -11.30
CA LYS A 88 3.44 -7.15 -12.12
C LYS A 88 4.48 -6.28 -11.42
N PRO A 89 5.67 -6.82 -11.08
CA PRO A 89 6.74 -6.00 -10.54
C PRO A 89 7.32 -5.12 -11.66
N LEU A 90 7.47 -3.83 -11.39
CA LEU A 90 8.10 -2.86 -12.29
C LEU A 90 9.56 -2.57 -11.88
N GLY A 91 10.05 -3.24 -10.83
CA GLY A 91 11.38 -3.09 -10.27
C GLY A 91 11.36 -2.67 -8.80
N GLY A 92 12.54 -2.49 -8.23
CA GLY A 92 12.69 -2.03 -6.85
C GLY A 92 13.98 -1.27 -6.58
N GLY A 93 14.20 -0.98 -5.31
CA GLY A 93 15.39 -0.35 -4.78
C GLY A 93 15.33 -0.25 -3.26
N MET A 94 16.04 0.71 -2.69
CA MET A 94 16.06 1.01 -1.26
C MET A 94 15.52 2.42 -1.00
N MET A 95 14.75 2.55 0.08
CA MET A 95 14.30 3.82 0.61
C MET A 95 14.77 4.02 2.05
N GLU A 96 15.26 5.21 2.34
CA GLU A 96 15.52 5.68 3.71
C GLU A 96 14.47 6.75 4.02
N VAL A 97 13.52 6.41 4.89
CA VAL A 97 12.44 7.31 5.33
C VAL A 97 12.79 7.82 6.72
N ASN A 98 12.83 9.13 6.87
CA ASN A 98 13.02 9.79 8.15
C ASN A 98 11.87 10.77 8.39
N ASP A 99 10.84 10.30 9.10
CA ASP A 99 9.65 11.08 9.42
C ASP A 99 9.97 12.29 10.33
N LYS A 100 11.01 12.20 11.19
CA LYS A 100 11.45 13.33 12.04
C LYS A 100 12.02 14.48 11.21
N ALA A 101 12.91 14.15 10.27
CA ALA A 101 13.54 15.13 9.38
C ALA A 101 12.67 15.46 8.14
N ARG A 102 11.54 14.77 7.96
CA ARG A 102 10.69 14.81 6.76
C ARG A 102 11.49 14.64 5.48
N THR A 103 12.39 13.65 5.46
CA THR A 103 13.24 13.35 4.30
C THR A 103 13.07 11.92 3.84
N ILE A 104 13.09 11.73 2.51
CA ILE A 104 13.10 10.40 1.89
C ILE A 104 14.26 10.37 0.91
N LYS A 105 15.08 9.34 0.98
CA LYS A 105 16.12 9.07 -0.03
C LYS A 105 15.79 7.77 -0.75
N ILE A 106 15.77 7.81 -2.07
CA ILE A 106 15.50 6.66 -2.94
C ILE A 106 16.76 6.38 -3.74
N LYS A 107 17.27 5.14 -3.68
CA LYS A 107 18.49 4.73 -4.37
C LYS A 107 18.56 3.22 -4.62
N GLY A 108 19.53 2.81 -5.45
CA GLY A 108 19.89 1.41 -5.65
C GLY A 108 18.92 0.66 -6.57
N ALA A 109 19.10 -0.65 -6.68
CA ALA A 109 18.30 -1.50 -7.53
C ALA A 109 17.96 -2.81 -6.82
N CYS A 110 16.84 -3.42 -7.18
CA CYS A 110 16.54 -4.78 -6.75
C CYS A 110 17.32 -5.78 -7.62
N GLN A 111 17.97 -6.76 -6.99
CA GLN A 111 18.68 -7.82 -7.71
C GLN A 111 17.73 -8.74 -8.49
N THR A 112 16.53 -9.00 -7.95
CA THR A 112 15.57 -9.95 -8.54
C THR A 112 14.70 -9.33 -9.64
N PHE A 113 14.23 -8.10 -9.44
CA PHE A 113 13.25 -7.45 -10.33
C PHE A 113 13.84 -6.27 -11.12
N GLY A 114 15.14 -5.99 -10.94
CA GLY A 114 15.81 -4.86 -11.56
C GLY A 114 15.53 -3.53 -10.88
N LYS A 115 16.04 -2.46 -11.51
CA LYS A 115 15.91 -1.09 -11.02
C LYS A 115 14.52 -0.53 -11.34
N ALA A 116 13.83 -0.04 -10.33
CA ALA A 116 12.58 0.70 -10.53
C ALA A 116 12.83 2.13 -11.05
N ASP A 117 11.81 2.70 -11.69
CA ASP A 117 11.76 4.14 -11.93
C ASP A 117 11.57 4.90 -10.59
N HIS A 118 12.69 5.41 -10.07
CA HIS A 118 12.73 6.18 -8.83
C HIS A 118 12.00 7.52 -8.94
N TYR A 119 11.93 8.12 -10.13
CA TYR A 119 11.22 9.38 -10.35
C TYR A 119 9.71 9.17 -10.28
N LYS A 120 9.22 8.10 -10.91
CA LYS A 120 7.81 7.70 -10.79
C LYS A 120 7.43 7.39 -9.35
N ALA A 121 8.30 6.71 -8.60
CA ALA A 121 8.08 6.48 -7.16
C ALA A 121 7.99 7.81 -6.37
N LYS A 122 8.88 8.77 -6.66
CA LYS A 122 8.85 10.11 -6.06
C LYS A 122 7.55 10.85 -6.38
N GLU A 123 7.06 10.82 -7.60
CA GLU A 123 5.79 11.46 -8.00
C GLU A 123 4.60 10.86 -7.25
N ILE A 124 4.54 9.53 -7.18
CA ILE A 124 3.50 8.82 -6.43
C ILE A 124 3.55 9.22 -4.96
N LEU A 125 4.72 9.27 -4.34
CA LEU A 125 4.88 9.69 -2.94
C LEU A 125 4.40 11.13 -2.73
N LYS A 126 4.82 12.08 -3.59
CA LYS A 126 4.39 13.48 -3.51
C LYS A 126 2.90 13.69 -3.69
N SER A 127 2.24 12.78 -4.41
CA SER A 127 0.78 12.83 -4.59
C SER A 127 0.00 12.54 -3.30
N PHE A 128 0.65 12.07 -2.23
CA PHE A 128 0.03 11.84 -0.93
C PHE A 128 0.29 13.00 0.03
N LYS A 129 -0.77 13.49 0.68
CA LYS A 129 -0.69 14.57 1.68
C LYS A 129 0.33 14.33 2.79
N LYS A 130 0.55 13.06 3.19
CA LYS A 130 1.56 12.71 4.21
C LYS A 130 2.97 13.13 3.78
N TYR A 131 3.30 12.99 2.50
CA TYR A 131 4.66 13.14 1.96
C TYR A 131 4.83 14.36 1.05
N GLU A 132 3.78 15.16 0.87
CA GLU A 132 3.78 16.37 0.05
C GLU A 132 4.93 17.32 0.43
N ASN A 133 5.13 17.52 1.74
CA ASN A 133 6.15 18.41 2.30
C ASN A 133 7.49 17.70 2.57
N TYR A 134 7.68 16.46 2.13
CA TYR A 134 8.93 15.73 2.37
C TYR A 134 9.97 16.10 1.33
N LYS A 135 11.22 16.25 1.77
CA LYS A 135 12.36 16.41 0.86
C LYS A 135 12.76 15.05 0.32
N ILE A 136 12.27 14.74 -0.88
CA ILE A 136 12.55 13.47 -1.58
C ILE A 136 13.75 13.64 -2.52
N SER A 137 14.85 12.94 -2.19
CA SER A 137 16.08 12.90 -3.00
C SER A 137 16.17 11.56 -3.74
N VAL A 138 16.35 11.62 -5.06
CA VAL A 138 16.51 10.44 -5.92
C VAL A 138 17.97 10.36 -6.37
N ARG A 139 18.58 9.19 -6.22
CA ARG A 139 19.91 8.85 -6.75
C ARG A 139 19.73 7.69 -7.71
N SER A 140 19.97 7.95 -8.99
CA SER A 140 19.93 6.97 -10.08
C SER A 140 21.24 6.19 -10.16
#